data_AF-A0A345XY22-F1
#
_entry.id   AF-A0A345XY22-F1
#
_cell.length_a   1.000
_cell.length_b   1.000
_cell.length_c   1.000
_cell.angle_alpha   90.00
_cell.angle_beta   90.00
_cell.angle_gamma   90.00
#
_symmetry.space_group_name_H-M   'P 1'
#
loop_
_entity.id
_entity.type
_entity.pdbx_description
1 polymer ?
#
loop_
_entity_poly.entity_id
_entity_poly.type
_entity_poly.pdbx_seq_one_letter_code
_entity_poly.pdbx_strand_id
1 'polypeptide(L)'
;MERGKLIADRYELIGRLGRGGMGEVWAARDRVLHREVALKLLDLDGLAQADLPRRFEREAVAAAQIVHPNVAALYDRGIHDDVLFLVMEKVDGQTLTARLQAESPFPLTRAVAVASGICAALEAAHRAQVIHYDIKPHNVILTGDGLVKVIDFGIAGFVQAAFTVARSSQLAPAGTPEFGAPEQFLTERGDERSDLYALGGMLFAMLAGRPPFAGHNSIAVVRRKLDEEAPHLDAFRPGLPPELTALVAELLERDPDRRPQSAQQVQQRLQALLTSCAAAEAPTAAMPPTPPTRLMDDASQRAPRPPSPKSWDHASTDETPFTADALMPRRFTNDLGIEFARIAEGTRPSHEAGPSDLAEDFARRDCAEVVVGVYAEQPGPHATPENPVYVSVQVFAFPDAATARDAHGYLGDGGGSWRLTIWSARDGGGLAPCPDEVRRSYRWRWSWRQYRYLAVALAYRADLPNDSSIEPWLAAAARRAAYSTGPKNHHGA
;
A
#
# COMPACT_ATOMS: atom_id res chain seq x y z
N MET A 1 21.28 -11.48 3.38
CA MET A 1 22.50 -10.71 3.70
C MET A 1 22.43 -10.20 5.14
N GLU A 2 23.57 -9.89 5.79
CA GLU A 2 23.63 -9.47 7.19
C GLU A 2 24.41 -8.15 7.35
N ARG A 3 24.12 -7.41 8.43
CA ARG A 3 24.82 -6.17 8.80
C ARG A 3 26.32 -6.46 9.01
N GLY A 4 27.19 -5.59 8.50
CA GLY A 4 28.63 -5.74 8.56
C GLY A 4 29.23 -6.59 7.43
N LYS A 5 28.40 -7.28 6.61
CA LYS A 5 28.91 -7.93 5.39
C LYS A 5 29.49 -6.86 4.46
N LEU A 6 30.61 -7.19 3.83
CA LEU A 6 31.28 -6.36 2.84
C LEU A 6 30.93 -6.86 1.44
N ILE A 7 30.45 -5.97 0.58
CA ILE A 7 30.12 -6.27 -0.83
C ILE A 7 31.20 -5.67 -1.72
N ALA A 8 31.72 -6.49 -2.64
CA ALA A 8 32.81 -6.13 -3.56
C ALA A 8 34.02 -5.47 -2.86
N ASP A 9 34.35 -5.97 -1.66
CA ASP A 9 35.44 -5.48 -0.80
C ASP A 9 35.41 -3.97 -0.47
N ARG A 10 34.27 -3.29 -0.71
CA ARG A 10 34.15 -1.83 -0.63
C ARG A 10 32.94 -1.34 0.14
N TYR A 11 31.79 -1.98 -0.05
CA TYR A 11 30.52 -1.48 0.47
C TYR A 11 30.11 -2.28 1.72
N GLU A 12 30.22 -1.66 2.89
CA GLU A 12 29.90 -2.30 4.17
C GLU A 12 28.42 -2.09 4.51
N LEU A 13 27.65 -3.17 4.68
CA LEU A 13 26.22 -3.08 4.98
C LEU A 13 25.97 -2.54 6.39
N ILE A 14 25.27 -1.41 6.52
CA ILE A 14 24.97 -0.75 7.80
C ILE A 14 23.60 -1.21 8.32
N GLY A 15 22.59 -1.21 7.47
CA GLY A 15 21.22 -1.55 7.88
C GLY A 15 20.30 -1.69 6.68
N ARG A 16 19.32 -2.60 6.76
CA ARG A 16 18.38 -2.82 5.66
C ARG A 16 17.36 -1.69 5.61
N LEU A 17 17.23 -1.07 4.43
CA LEU A 17 16.24 -0.02 4.15
C LEU A 17 14.91 -0.62 3.69
N GLY A 18 14.94 -1.76 2.99
CA GLY A 18 13.74 -2.44 2.53
C GLY A 18 14.01 -3.80 1.91
N ARG A 19 12.95 -4.57 1.71
CA ARG A 19 12.95 -5.84 0.96
C ARG A 19 11.72 -5.86 0.05
N GLY A 20 11.94 -6.15 -1.23
CA GLY A 20 10.88 -6.26 -2.23
C GLY A 20 10.96 -7.60 -2.97
N GLY A 21 10.06 -7.81 -3.94
CA GLY A 21 9.98 -9.06 -4.71
C GLY A 21 11.21 -9.35 -5.58
N MET A 22 12.09 -8.38 -5.81
CA MET A 22 13.25 -8.50 -6.69
C MET A 22 14.60 -8.45 -5.93
N GLY A 23 14.57 -8.30 -4.59
CA GLY A 23 15.80 -8.20 -3.81
C GLY A 23 15.69 -7.34 -2.55
N GLU A 24 16.85 -6.95 -2.01
CA GLU A 24 16.97 -6.16 -0.79
C GLU A 24 17.67 -4.83 -1.05
N VAL A 25 17.27 -3.78 -0.33
CA VAL A 25 17.95 -2.48 -0.34
C VAL A 25 18.55 -2.22 1.04
N TRP A 26 19.82 -1.86 1.07
CA TRP A 26 20.59 -1.64 2.29
C TRP A 26 21.21 -0.25 2.29
N ALA A 27 21.22 0.42 3.43
CA ALA A 27 22.16 1.49 3.69
C ALA A 27 23.53 0.85 3.85
N ALA A 28 24.51 1.34 3.09
CA ALA A 28 25.88 0.85 3.12
C ALA A 28 26.86 2.02 3.25
N ARG A 29 28.04 1.74 3.80
CA ARG A 29 29.18 2.67 3.82
C ARG A 29 30.11 2.32 2.67
N ASP A 30 30.32 3.27 1.76
CA ASP A 30 31.44 3.20 0.82
C ASP A 30 32.73 3.46 1.61
N ARG A 31 33.54 2.41 1.83
CA ARG A 31 34.75 2.50 2.65
C ARG A 31 35.89 3.26 1.96
N VAL A 32 35.82 3.43 0.65
CA VAL A 32 36.85 4.16 -0.12
C VAL A 32 36.52 5.64 -0.16
N LEU A 33 35.27 6.00 -0.44
CA LEU A 33 34.84 7.40 -0.51
C LEU A 33 34.29 7.96 0.80
N HIS A 34 34.22 7.14 1.85
CA HIS A 34 33.72 7.49 3.18
C HIS A 34 32.35 8.17 3.20
N ARG A 35 31.42 7.67 2.38
CA ARG A 35 30.03 8.17 2.29
C ARG A 35 29.00 7.07 2.50
N GLU A 36 27.80 7.43 2.90
CA GLU A 36 26.66 6.51 2.91
C GLU A 36 26.03 6.42 1.52
N VAL A 37 25.61 5.22 1.15
CA VAL A 37 24.99 4.89 -0.14
C VAL A 37 23.82 3.94 0.08
N ALA A 38 22.88 3.90 -0.86
CA ALA A 38 21.85 2.88 -0.93
C ALA A 38 22.34 1.77 -1.86
N LEU A 39 22.45 0.54 -1.34
CA LEU A 39 22.90 -0.63 -2.07
C LEU A 39 21.70 -1.56 -2.33
N LYS A 40 21.30 -1.67 -3.59
CA LYS A 40 20.24 -2.60 -4.03
C LYS A 40 20.89 -3.89 -4.50
N LEU A 41 20.53 -5.00 -3.87
CA LEU A 41 21.02 -6.34 -4.12
C LEU A 41 19.90 -7.14 -4.79
N LEU A 42 20.16 -7.65 -5.99
CA LEU A 42 19.22 -8.39 -6.81
C LEU A 42 19.73 -9.84 -6.92
N ASP A 43 18.90 -10.77 -6.49
CA ASP A 43 19.22 -12.20 -6.53
C ASP A 43 19.04 -12.73 -7.96
N LEU A 44 19.99 -13.56 -8.41
CA LEU A 44 19.95 -14.21 -9.72
C LEU A 44 19.31 -15.59 -9.69
N ASP A 45 18.95 -16.12 -8.50
CA ASP A 45 18.36 -17.44 -8.35
C ASP A 45 17.08 -17.61 -9.20
N GLY A 46 17.19 -18.44 -10.25
CA GLY A 46 16.13 -18.75 -11.21
C GLY A 46 16.28 -18.10 -12.59
N LEU A 47 17.21 -17.16 -12.78
CA LEU A 47 17.41 -16.43 -14.05
C LEU A 47 18.70 -16.89 -14.77
N ALA A 48 18.76 -18.17 -15.14
CA ALA A 48 19.83 -18.71 -15.96
C ALA A 48 19.69 -18.27 -17.43
N GLN A 49 20.10 -17.03 -17.77
CA GLN A 49 20.21 -16.60 -19.18
C GLN A 49 21.52 -15.84 -19.43
N ALA A 50 22.29 -16.32 -20.40
CA ALA A 50 23.63 -15.84 -20.75
C ALA A 50 23.73 -14.35 -21.15
N ASP A 51 22.60 -13.69 -21.43
CA ASP A 51 22.56 -12.29 -21.89
C ASP A 51 22.16 -11.28 -20.80
N LEU A 52 21.70 -11.73 -19.63
CA LEU A 52 21.25 -10.84 -18.57
C LEU A 52 22.36 -9.94 -18.03
N PRO A 53 23.57 -10.44 -17.68
CA PRO A 53 24.65 -9.57 -17.23
C PRO A 53 24.95 -8.47 -18.24
N ARG A 54 25.10 -8.79 -19.53
CA ARG A 54 25.41 -7.80 -20.59
C ARG A 54 24.34 -6.72 -20.76
N ARG A 55 23.07 -7.07 -20.59
CA ARG A 55 21.97 -6.08 -20.63
C ARG A 55 21.96 -5.20 -19.39
N PHE A 56 22.13 -5.79 -18.21
CA PHE A 56 22.29 -5.06 -16.96
C PHE A 56 23.44 -4.05 -17.07
N GLU A 57 24.56 -4.45 -17.66
CA GLU A 57 25.71 -3.58 -17.87
C GLU A 57 25.38 -2.35 -18.71
N ARG A 58 24.66 -2.53 -19.82
CA ARG A 58 24.29 -1.45 -20.75
C ARG A 58 23.28 -0.49 -20.13
N GLU A 59 22.23 -1.02 -19.51
CA GLU A 59 21.16 -0.21 -18.88
C GLU A 59 21.69 0.58 -17.68
N ALA A 60 22.53 -0.03 -16.84
CA ALA A 60 23.16 0.67 -15.73
C ALA A 60 24.10 1.79 -16.19
N VAL A 61 24.83 1.60 -17.30
CA VAL A 61 25.68 2.66 -17.88
C VAL A 61 24.83 3.82 -18.41
N ALA A 62 23.69 3.54 -19.04
CA ALA A 62 22.76 4.58 -19.49
C ALA A 62 22.16 5.34 -18.28
N ALA A 63 21.70 4.62 -17.26
CA ALA A 63 21.15 5.21 -16.04
C ALA A 63 22.18 6.06 -15.27
N ALA A 64 23.45 5.66 -15.26
CA ALA A 64 24.54 6.40 -14.61
C ALA A 64 24.85 7.75 -15.30
N GLN A 65 24.44 7.94 -16.56
CA GLN A 65 24.63 9.22 -17.27
C GLN A 65 23.57 10.27 -16.87
N ILE A 66 22.52 9.87 -16.16
CA ILE A 66 21.46 10.78 -15.74
C ILE A 66 21.93 11.56 -14.52
N VAL A 67 22.32 12.82 -14.75
CA VAL A 67 22.69 13.76 -13.69
C VAL A 67 21.63 14.85 -13.58
N HIS A 68 20.78 14.75 -12.57
CA HIS A 68 19.70 15.72 -12.37
C HIS A 68 19.30 15.80 -10.88
N PRO A 69 18.98 16.98 -10.32
CA PRO A 69 18.58 17.13 -8.92
C PRO A 69 17.36 16.29 -8.54
N ASN A 70 16.43 16.04 -9.47
CA ASN A 70 15.24 15.21 -9.20
C ASN A 70 15.44 13.71 -9.43
N VAL A 71 16.65 13.27 -9.76
CA VAL A 71 17.00 11.86 -9.96
C VAL A 71 17.99 11.46 -8.87
N ALA A 72 17.77 10.28 -8.27
CA ALA A 72 18.78 9.69 -7.40
C ALA A 72 19.92 9.13 -8.25
N ALA A 73 21.14 9.59 -8.00
CA ALA A 73 22.29 9.22 -8.81
C ALA A 73 22.63 7.72 -8.65
N LEU A 74 22.94 7.06 -9.77
CA LEU A 74 23.57 5.74 -9.77
C LEU A 74 25.09 5.92 -9.78
N TYR A 75 25.75 5.50 -8.71
CA TYR A 75 27.19 5.69 -8.52
C TYR A 75 28.03 4.54 -9.07
N ASP A 76 27.56 3.30 -8.92
CA ASP A 76 28.34 2.11 -9.26
C ASP A 76 27.42 0.89 -9.42
N ARG A 77 27.97 -0.18 -10.01
CA ARG A 77 27.28 -1.46 -10.19
C ARG A 77 28.27 -2.62 -10.23
N GLY A 78 27.81 -3.83 -9.95
CA GLY A 78 28.65 -5.01 -10.11
C GLY A 78 27.94 -6.32 -9.79
N ILE A 79 28.75 -7.38 -9.71
CA ILE A 79 28.34 -8.72 -9.29
C ILE A 79 29.24 -9.12 -8.12
N HIS A 80 28.64 -9.67 -7.06
CA HIS A 80 29.36 -10.21 -5.90
C HIS A 80 28.64 -11.45 -5.40
N ASP A 81 29.32 -12.59 -5.34
CA ASP A 81 28.73 -13.90 -4.99
C ASP A 81 27.44 -14.21 -5.79
N ASP A 82 27.47 -14.02 -7.11
CA ASP A 82 26.31 -14.17 -8.01
C ASP A 82 25.10 -13.25 -7.72
N VAL A 83 25.27 -12.24 -6.87
CA VAL A 83 24.27 -11.20 -6.62
C VAL A 83 24.64 -9.94 -7.39
N LEU A 84 23.73 -9.46 -8.24
CA LEU A 84 23.86 -8.16 -8.88
C LEU A 84 23.66 -7.07 -7.82
N PHE A 85 24.54 -6.08 -7.80
CA PHE A 85 24.38 -4.93 -6.93
C PHE A 85 24.42 -3.61 -7.70
N LEU A 86 23.64 -2.66 -7.20
CA LEU A 86 23.58 -1.28 -7.66
C LEU A 86 23.84 -0.36 -6.47
N VAL A 87 24.76 0.59 -6.65
CA VAL A 87 25.12 1.58 -5.64
C VAL A 87 24.51 2.91 -6.05
N MET A 88 23.60 3.40 -5.23
CA MET A 88 22.81 4.59 -5.52
C MET A 88 22.99 5.64 -4.43
N GLU A 89 22.61 6.88 -4.75
CA GLU A 89 22.40 7.94 -3.78
C GLU A 89 21.45 7.47 -2.68
N LYS A 90 21.89 7.55 -1.42
CA LYS A 90 21.00 7.40 -0.28
C LYS A 90 20.26 8.72 -0.08
N VAL A 91 19.00 8.76 -0.49
CA VAL A 91 18.15 9.94 -0.32
C VAL A 91 17.52 9.91 1.06
N ASP A 92 17.79 10.93 1.86
CA ASP A 92 17.13 11.11 3.15
C ASP A 92 15.77 11.82 2.94
N GLY A 93 14.69 11.11 3.23
CA GLY A 93 13.33 11.59 3.03
C GLY A 93 12.28 10.52 3.26
N GLN A 94 11.03 10.84 2.92
CA GLN A 94 9.92 9.90 2.98
C GLN A 94 9.42 9.58 1.58
N THR A 95 9.07 8.31 1.33
CA THR A 95 8.47 7.93 0.06
C THR A 95 7.11 8.63 -0.13
N LEU A 96 6.73 8.88 -1.38
CA LEU A 96 5.43 9.42 -1.72
C LEU A 96 4.33 8.46 -1.26
N THR A 97 4.57 7.15 -1.22
CA THR A 97 3.67 6.18 -0.58
C THR A 97 3.37 6.55 0.88
N ALA A 98 4.40 6.75 1.71
CA ALA A 98 4.22 7.08 3.12
C ALA A 98 3.50 8.42 3.29
N ARG A 99 3.84 9.40 2.44
CA ARG A 99 3.19 10.73 2.45
C ARG A 99 1.73 10.66 2.02
N LEU A 100 1.39 9.86 1.02
CA LEU A 100 0.00 9.62 0.62
C LEU A 100 -0.79 8.91 1.72
N GLN A 101 -0.18 7.99 2.45
CA GLN A 101 -0.85 7.34 3.58
C GLN A 101 -1.15 8.33 4.72
N ALA A 102 -0.26 9.28 4.97
CA ALA A 102 -0.39 10.24 6.06
C ALA A 102 -1.31 11.43 5.72
N GLU A 103 -1.27 11.93 4.49
CA GLU A 103 -1.73 13.29 4.16
C GLU A 103 -2.64 13.35 2.92
N SER A 104 -2.99 12.21 2.32
CA SER A 104 -3.85 12.18 1.13
C SER A 104 -5.32 12.43 1.46
N PRO A 105 -6.09 13.12 0.60
CA PRO A 105 -5.69 13.74 -0.67
C PRO A 105 -4.86 15.01 -0.51
N PHE A 106 -3.86 15.21 -1.38
CA PHE A 106 -2.97 16.38 -1.32
C PHE A 106 -3.67 17.66 -1.77
N PRO A 107 -3.31 18.84 -1.23
CA PRO A 107 -3.66 20.12 -1.85
C PRO A 107 -3.18 20.18 -3.31
N LEU A 108 -3.95 20.87 -4.17
CA LEU A 108 -3.67 20.99 -5.60
C LEU A 108 -2.23 21.46 -5.86
N THR A 109 -1.84 22.56 -5.24
CA THR A 109 -0.51 23.16 -5.38
C THR A 109 0.61 22.17 -5.08
N ARG A 110 0.42 21.34 -4.05
CA ARG A 110 1.39 20.31 -3.66
C ARG A 110 1.44 19.15 -4.65
N ALA A 111 0.29 18.65 -5.10
CA ALA A 111 0.25 17.58 -6.10
C ALA A 111 0.93 18.03 -7.41
N VAL A 112 0.70 19.27 -7.83
CA VAL A 112 1.33 19.86 -9.01
C VAL A 112 2.83 20.06 -8.80
N ALA A 113 3.28 20.53 -7.63
CA ALA A 113 4.71 20.67 -7.33
C ALA A 113 5.43 19.31 -7.37
N VAL A 114 4.85 18.27 -6.77
CA VAL A 114 5.40 16.91 -6.81
C VAL A 114 5.45 16.40 -8.25
N ALA A 115 4.34 16.49 -8.99
CA ALA A 115 4.29 16.06 -10.38
C ALA A 115 5.29 16.81 -11.27
N SER A 116 5.52 18.10 -11.02
CA SER A 116 6.52 18.90 -11.75
C SER A 116 7.94 18.42 -11.50
N GLY A 117 8.27 18.03 -10.26
CA GLY A 117 9.56 17.42 -9.94
C GLY A 117 9.77 16.06 -10.60
N ILE A 118 8.70 15.27 -10.71
CA ILE A 118 8.71 13.98 -11.43
C ILE A 118 8.90 14.22 -12.94
N CYS A 119 8.20 15.20 -13.53
CA CYS A 119 8.39 15.56 -14.94
C CYS A 119 9.85 15.94 -15.23
N ALA A 120 10.48 16.73 -14.35
CA ALA A 120 11.88 17.11 -14.51
C ALA A 120 12.83 15.90 -14.44
N ALA A 121 12.54 14.93 -13.57
CA ALA A 121 13.29 13.67 -13.51
C ALA A 121 13.12 12.83 -14.78
N LEU A 122 11.88 12.68 -15.26
CA LEU A 122 11.55 11.94 -16.47
C LEU A 122 12.19 12.57 -17.71
N GLU A 123 12.11 13.89 -17.86
CA GLU A 123 12.72 14.60 -18.97
C GLU A 123 14.25 14.36 -19.03
N ALA A 124 14.92 14.42 -17.88
CA ALA A 124 16.36 14.14 -17.80
C ALA A 124 16.70 12.70 -18.21
N ALA A 125 15.88 11.73 -17.78
CA ALA A 125 16.07 10.32 -18.12
C ALA A 125 15.77 10.04 -19.60
N HIS A 126 14.67 10.55 -20.14
CA HIS A 126 14.27 10.37 -21.54
C HIS A 126 15.29 10.99 -22.50
N ARG A 127 15.89 12.13 -22.13
CA ARG A 127 17.01 12.74 -22.89
C ARG A 127 18.26 11.85 -22.94
N ALA A 128 18.49 11.06 -21.90
CA ALA A 128 19.53 10.03 -21.86
C ALA A 128 19.07 8.69 -22.48
N GLN A 129 17.90 8.66 -23.12
CA GLN A 129 17.26 7.47 -23.71
C GLN A 129 16.98 6.35 -22.69
N VAL A 130 16.73 6.72 -21.44
CA VAL A 130 16.36 5.79 -20.36
C VAL A 130 14.88 5.99 -20.03
N ILE A 131 14.11 4.91 -20.18
CA ILE A 131 12.69 4.86 -19.78
C ILE A 131 12.62 4.20 -18.40
N HIS A 132 11.80 4.73 -17.49
CA HIS A 132 11.74 4.22 -16.13
C HIS A 132 10.92 2.93 -16.02
N TYR A 133 9.74 2.85 -16.65
CA TYR A 133 8.80 1.72 -16.65
C TYR A 133 8.13 1.33 -15.32
N ASP A 134 8.47 1.95 -14.19
CA ASP A 134 7.92 1.62 -12.86
C ASP A 134 7.73 2.89 -12.02
N ILE A 135 7.23 3.94 -12.66
CA ILE A 135 6.86 5.17 -11.97
C ILE A 135 5.66 4.90 -11.05
N LYS A 136 5.87 5.07 -9.75
CA LYS A 136 4.85 4.86 -8.71
C LYS A 136 5.25 5.56 -7.41
N PRO A 137 4.31 5.74 -6.45
CA PRO A 137 4.61 6.46 -5.21
C PRO A 137 5.76 5.87 -4.37
N HIS A 138 6.07 4.58 -4.50
CA HIS A 138 7.19 3.97 -3.79
C HIS A 138 8.55 4.43 -4.31
N ASN A 139 8.64 4.74 -5.61
CA ASN A 139 9.87 5.12 -6.30
C ASN A 139 10.07 6.65 -6.35
N VAL A 140 9.33 7.39 -5.54
CA VAL A 140 9.44 8.84 -5.40
C VAL A 140 9.66 9.17 -3.94
N ILE A 141 10.72 9.90 -3.62
CA ILE A 141 11.06 10.35 -2.27
C ILE A 141 10.90 11.86 -2.19
N LEU A 142 10.21 12.33 -1.15
CA LEU A 142 10.13 13.72 -0.75
C LEU A 142 11.13 13.95 0.38
N THR A 143 12.14 14.76 0.09
CA THR A 143 13.17 15.19 1.04
C THR A 143 12.62 16.20 2.05
N GLY A 144 13.36 16.45 3.13
CA GLY A 144 12.96 17.39 4.19
C GLY A 144 12.82 18.85 3.70
N ASP A 145 13.58 19.23 2.68
CA ASP A 145 13.55 20.51 1.99
C ASP A 145 12.48 20.58 0.88
N GLY A 146 11.71 19.50 0.69
CA GLY A 146 10.59 19.46 -0.27
C GLY A 146 11.00 19.11 -1.70
N LEU A 147 12.28 18.80 -1.95
CA LEU A 147 12.75 18.32 -3.24
C LEU A 147 12.23 16.90 -3.52
N VAL A 148 11.75 16.70 -4.75
CA VAL A 148 11.35 15.38 -5.28
C VAL A 148 12.59 14.65 -5.79
N LYS A 149 12.79 13.41 -5.38
CA LYS A 149 13.83 12.51 -5.87
C LYS A 149 13.18 11.24 -6.40
N VAL A 150 13.32 10.96 -7.69
CA VAL A 150 12.88 9.70 -8.31
C VAL A 150 14.05 8.72 -8.28
N ILE A 151 13.78 7.50 -7.80
CA ILE A 151 14.77 6.43 -7.63
C ILE A 151 14.54 5.31 -8.66
N ASP A 152 15.49 4.38 -8.80
CA ASP A 152 15.33 3.14 -9.58
C ASP A 152 15.16 3.27 -11.12
N PHE A 153 15.65 4.35 -11.74
CA PHE A 153 15.68 4.48 -13.21
C PHE A 153 16.42 3.33 -13.90
N GLY A 154 15.85 2.82 -14.99
CA GLY A 154 16.48 1.80 -15.86
C GLY A 154 16.52 0.37 -15.29
N ILE A 155 16.20 0.17 -14.01
CA ILE A 155 16.24 -1.16 -13.37
C ILE A 155 14.99 -1.98 -13.70
N ALA A 156 13.81 -1.34 -13.79
CA ALA A 156 12.57 -2.05 -14.11
C ALA A 156 12.52 -2.53 -15.57
N GLY A 157 13.13 -1.79 -16.51
CA GLY A 157 13.29 -2.22 -17.91
C GLY A 157 14.16 -3.48 -18.04
N PHE A 158 15.22 -3.59 -17.22
CA PHE A 158 16.03 -4.79 -17.11
C PHE A 158 15.23 -6.01 -16.64
N VAL A 159 14.40 -5.81 -15.62
CA VAL A 159 13.55 -6.86 -15.04
C VAL A 159 12.44 -7.28 -16.01
N GLN A 160 11.76 -6.32 -16.65
CA GLN A 160 10.79 -6.56 -17.72
C GLN A 160 11.40 -7.36 -18.87
N ALA A 161 12.63 -7.03 -19.31
CA ALA A 161 13.31 -7.76 -20.37
C ALA A 161 13.70 -9.19 -19.95
N ALA A 162 14.13 -9.39 -18.70
CA ALA A 162 14.41 -10.71 -18.14
C ALA A 162 13.16 -11.59 -18.11
N PHE A 163 12.02 -11.03 -17.69
CA PHE A 163 10.74 -11.73 -17.65
C PHE A 163 10.11 -11.91 -19.04
N THR A 164 10.34 -10.98 -19.98
CA THR A 164 9.83 -11.07 -21.37
C THR A 164 10.53 -12.17 -22.17
N VAL A 165 11.80 -12.48 -21.88
CA VAL A 165 12.50 -13.60 -22.54
C VAL A 165 12.09 -14.94 -21.92
N ALA A 166 11.67 -14.97 -20.65
CA ALA A 166 11.17 -16.15 -19.95
C ALA A 166 9.66 -16.45 -20.22
N ARG A 167 9.19 -16.34 -21.47
CA ARG A 167 7.78 -16.63 -21.81
C ARG A 167 7.44 -18.12 -21.65
N SER A 168 6.78 -18.42 -20.53
CA SER A 168 5.77 -19.48 -20.41
C SER A 168 4.58 -18.91 -19.63
N SER A 169 3.39 -19.39 -19.96
CA SER A 169 2.02 -18.97 -19.64
C SER A 169 1.62 -18.81 -18.15
N GLN A 170 2.53 -18.44 -17.24
CA GLN A 170 2.26 -18.38 -15.78
C GLN A 170 2.94 -17.21 -15.03
N LEU A 171 3.21 -16.08 -15.68
CA LEU A 171 3.78 -14.93 -14.97
C LEU A 171 2.70 -13.92 -14.57
N ALA A 172 2.44 -13.85 -13.26
CA ALA A 172 1.87 -12.68 -12.64
C ALA A 172 2.71 -11.45 -13.07
N PRO A 173 2.08 -10.32 -13.43
CA PRO A 173 2.82 -9.12 -13.81
C PRO A 173 3.83 -8.78 -12.71
N ALA A 174 5.12 -8.79 -13.05
CA ALA A 174 6.17 -8.37 -12.13
C ALA A 174 6.05 -6.85 -11.91
N GLY A 175 5.23 -6.44 -10.95
CA GLY A 175 4.98 -5.03 -10.65
C GLY A 175 3.69 -4.78 -9.89
N THR A 176 3.52 -3.52 -9.50
CA THR A 176 2.30 -2.96 -8.89
C THR A 176 1.47 -2.40 -10.06
N PRO A 177 0.53 -3.17 -10.66
CA PRO A 177 -0.14 -2.80 -11.91
C PRO A 177 -0.95 -1.50 -11.84
N GLU A 178 -1.22 -1.00 -10.64
CA GLU A 178 -1.99 0.20 -10.34
C GLU A 178 -1.55 1.42 -11.17
N PHE A 179 -0.24 1.57 -11.41
CA PHE A 179 0.32 2.71 -12.13
C PHE A 179 0.84 2.37 -13.53
N GLY A 180 1.18 1.10 -13.81
CA GLY A 180 1.70 0.68 -15.11
C GLY A 180 0.74 0.98 -16.27
N ALA A 181 1.31 1.30 -17.42
CA ALA A 181 0.60 1.62 -18.64
C ALA A 181 0.03 0.38 -19.33
N PRO A 182 -1.11 0.46 -20.03
CA PRO A 182 -1.76 -0.69 -20.67
C PRO A 182 -0.83 -1.48 -21.60
N GLU A 183 -0.03 -0.79 -22.42
CA GLU A 183 0.89 -1.38 -23.37
C GLU A 183 2.01 -2.22 -22.72
N GLN A 184 2.38 -1.92 -21.46
CA GLN A 184 3.39 -2.69 -20.73
C GLN A 184 2.92 -4.10 -20.34
N PHE A 185 1.60 -4.35 -20.40
CA PHE A 185 1.00 -5.66 -20.16
C PHE A 185 0.66 -6.40 -21.45
N LEU A 186 0.82 -5.74 -22.60
CA LEU A 186 0.69 -6.31 -23.92
C LEU A 186 2.06 -6.79 -24.42
N THR A 187 2.11 -7.42 -25.59
CA THR A 187 3.37 -7.88 -26.20
C THR A 187 4.24 -6.74 -26.78
N GLU A 188 3.81 -5.49 -26.60
CA GLU A 188 4.44 -4.31 -27.13
C GLU A 188 5.44 -3.73 -26.12
N ARG A 189 6.58 -3.23 -26.63
CA ARG A 189 7.49 -2.44 -25.79
C ARG A 189 6.90 -1.05 -25.69
N GLY A 190 6.56 -0.62 -24.48
CA GLY A 190 6.23 0.78 -24.21
C GLY A 190 7.43 1.71 -24.46
N ASP A 191 7.18 3.00 -24.51
CA ASP A 191 8.18 4.05 -24.66
C ASP A 191 8.10 5.06 -23.50
N GLU A 192 8.70 6.24 -23.65
CA GLU A 192 8.62 7.36 -22.71
C GLU A 192 7.18 7.73 -22.31
N ARG A 193 6.19 7.48 -23.17
CA ARG A 193 4.78 7.78 -22.92
C ARG A 193 4.14 6.80 -21.94
N SER A 194 4.77 5.65 -21.69
CA SER A 194 4.38 4.75 -20.59
C SER A 194 4.66 5.38 -19.22
N ASP A 195 5.79 6.09 -19.07
CA ASP A 195 6.09 6.82 -17.83
C ASP A 195 5.10 7.99 -17.61
N LEU A 196 4.65 8.63 -18.70
CA LEU A 196 3.65 9.70 -18.64
C LEU A 196 2.27 9.18 -18.21
N TYR A 197 1.87 7.99 -18.66
CA TYR A 197 0.66 7.35 -18.18
C TYR A 197 0.73 7.08 -16.67
N ALA A 198 1.85 6.54 -16.20
CA ALA A 198 2.08 6.30 -14.78
C ALA A 198 2.06 7.60 -13.95
N LEU A 199 2.60 8.70 -14.50
CA LEU A 199 2.46 10.05 -13.92
C LEU A 199 0.99 10.48 -13.82
N GLY A 200 0.17 10.24 -14.84
CA GLY A 200 -1.28 10.47 -14.77
C GLY A 200 -1.94 9.72 -13.62
N GLY A 201 -1.57 8.44 -13.45
CA GLY A 201 -2.02 7.62 -12.32
C GLY A 201 -1.60 8.17 -10.96
N MET A 202 -0.38 8.69 -10.84
CA MET A 202 0.11 9.32 -9.61
C MET A 202 -0.58 10.66 -9.32
N LEU A 203 -0.81 11.50 -10.33
CA LEU A 203 -1.58 12.74 -10.19
C LEU A 203 -2.99 12.44 -9.69
N PHE A 204 -3.65 11.45 -10.30
CA PHE A 204 -4.95 10.97 -9.85
C PHE A 204 -4.88 10.49 -8.39
N ALA A 205 -3.90 9.67 -8.03
CA ALA A 205 -3.74 9.18 -6.65
C ALA A 205 -3.49 10.28 -5.62
N MET A 206 -2.66 11.27 -5.95
CA MET A 206 -2.40 12.43 -5.09
C MET A 206 -3.65 13.28 -4.89
N LEU A 207 -4.46 13.47 -5.94
CA LEU A 207 -5.61 14.35 -5.90
C LEU A 207 -6.87 13.66 -5.37
N ALA A 208 -7.12 12.41 -5.73
CA ALA A 208 -8.32 11.65 -5.36
C ALA A 208 -8.15 10.74 -4.13
N GLY A 209 -6.92 10.54 -3.66
CA GLY A 209 -6.61 9.65 -2.54
C GLY A 209 -6.57 8.16 -2.87
N ARG A 210 -6.71 7.80 -4.14
CA ARG A 210 -6.70 6.42 -4.64
C ARG A 210 -6.23 6.38 -6.09
N PRO A 211 -5.62 5.29 -6.57
CA PRO A 211 -5.34 5.15 -8.01
C PRO A 211 -6.63 5.12 -8.84
N PRO A 212 -6.55 5.44 -10.15
CA PRO A 212 -7.71 5.46 -11.04
C PRO A 212 -8.33 4.07 -11.18
N PHE A 213 -7.49 3.05 -11.34
CA PHE A 213 -7.90 1.65 -11.42
C PHE A 213 -7.54 0.92 -10.13
N ALA A 214 -8.52 0.22 -9.56
CA ALA A 214 -8.36 -0.67 -8.41
C ALA A 214 -9.06 -1.99 -8.70
N GLY A 215 -8.63 -3.07 -8.06
CA GLY A 215 -9.19 -4.40 -8.29
C GLY A 215 -8.79 -5.39 -7.21
N HIS A 216 -9.56 -6.47 -7.08
CA HIS A 216 -9.35 -7.55 -6.12
C HIS A 216 -8.03 -8.34 -6.30
N ASN A 217 -7.38 -8.22 -7.46
CA ASN A 217 -6.05 -8.77 -7.74
C ASN A 217 -5.41 -8.00 -8.91
N SER A 218 -4.12 -8.24 -9.13
CA SER A 218 -3.33 -7.58 -10.17
C SER A 218 -3.88 -7.78 -11.58
N ILE A 219 -4.37 -8.99 -11.90
CA ILE A 219 -4.94 -9.32 -13.22
C ILE A 219 -6.21 -8.49 -13.47
N ALA A 220 -7.03 -8.28 -12.45
CA ALA A 220 -8.24 -7.47 -12.56
C ALA A 220 -7.91 -6.00 -12.83
N VAL A 221 -6.90 -5.46 -12.16
CA VAL A 221 -6.43 -4.08 -12.42
C VAL A 221 -5.93 -3.95 -13.86
N VAL A 222 -5.12 -4.91 -14.33
CA VAL A 222 -4.64 -4.95 -15.73
C VAL A 222 -5.81 -5.03 -16.70
N ARG A 223 -6.77 -5.93 -16.48
CA ARG A 223 -7.94 -6.07 -17.34
C ARG A 223 -8.76 -4.79 -17.44
N ARG A 224 -8.99 -4.11 -16.31
CA ARG A 224 -9.66 -2.79 -16.32
C ARG A 224 -8.91 -1.76 -17.15
N LYS A 225 -7.58 -1.72 -17.05
CA LYS A 225 -6.76 -0.79 -17.85
C LYS A 225 -6.82 -1.07 -19.34
N LEU A 226 -6.97 -2.33 -19.73
CA LEU A 226 -7.10 -2.74 -21.13
C LEU A 226 -8.51 -2.47 -21.66
N ASP A 227 -9.54 -2.77 -20.87
CA ASP A 227 -10.93 -2.82 -21.33
C ASP A 227 -11.71 -1.52 -21.06
N GLU A 228 -11.44 -0.82 -19.96
CA GLU A 228 -12.22 0.32 -19.44
C GLU A 228 -11.50 1.66 -19.69
N GLU A 229 -12.27 2.74 -19.84
CA GLU A 229 -11.74 4.10 -19.82
C GLU A 229 -11.40 4.53 -18.39
N ALA A 230 -10.40 5.40 -18.25
CA ALA A 230 -10.04 5.92 -16.94
C ALA A 230 -11.18 6.78 -16.36
N PRO A 231 -11.51 6.63 -15.07
CA PRO A 231 -12.53 7.46 -14.45
C PRO A 231 -12.13 8.94 -14.50
N HIS A 232 -13.12 9.82 -14.66
CA HIS A 232 -12.89 11.27 -14.58
C HIS A 232 -12.49 11.68 -13.16
N LEU A 233 -11.39 12.43 -13.04
CA LEU A 233 -10.87 12.89 -11.75
C LEU A 233 -11.89 13.76 -10.97
N ASP A 234 -12.66 14.59 -11.67
CA ASP A 234 -13.66 15.48 -11.06
C ASP A 234 -14.76 14.72 -10.31
N ALA A 235 -15.03 13.46 -10.68
CA ALA A 235 -16.00 12.62 -9.97
C ALA A 235 -15.53 12.23 -8.56
N PHE A 236 -14.21 12.25 -8.32
CA PHE A 236 -13.59 11.90 -7.03
C PHE A 236 -13.14 13.15 -6.27
N ARG A 237 -12.81 14.22 -6.99
CA ARG A 237 -12.46 15.51 -6.42
C ARG A 237 -13.09 16.66 -7.21
N PRO A 238 -14.31 17.06 -6.85
CA PRO A 238 -14.96 18.22 -7.46
C PRO A 238 -14.19 19.52 -7.19
N GLY A 239 -14.29 20.48 -8.12
CA GLY A 239 -13.72 21.82 -7.96
C GLY A 239 -12.25 21.95 -8.35
N LEU A 240 -11.69 20.96 -9.07
CA LEU A 240 -10.39 21.10 -9.71
C LEU A 240 -10.47 21.96 -10.98
N PRO A 241 -9.37 22.63 -11.38
CA PRO A 241 -9.31 23.33 -12.66
C PRO A 241 -9.59 22.38 -13.83
N PRO A 242 -10.50 22.72 -14.77
CA PRO A 242 -10.82 21.86 -15.90
C PRO A 242 -9.61 21.44 -16.72
N GLU A 243 -8.62 22.33 -16.86
CA GLU A 243 -7.40 22.07 -17.63
C GLU A 243 -6.51 21.00 -16.95
N LEU A 244 -6.57 20.88 -15.62
CA LEU A 244 -5.88 19.82 -14.89
C LEU A 244 -6.59 18.47 -15.09
N THR A 245 -7.92 18.45 -14.98
CA THR A 245 -8.68 17.22 -15.17
C THR A 245 -8.56 16.71 -16.61
N ALA A 246 -8.55 17.62 -17.59
CA ALA A 246 -8.25 17.28 -18.98
C ALA A 246 -6.83 16.71 -19.14
N LEU A 247 -5.82 17.33 -18.53
CA LEU A 247 -4.45 16.81 -18.57
C LEU A 247 -4.35 15.40 -17.96
N VAL A 248 -4.98 15.16 -16.82
CA VAL A 248 -4.97 13.82 -16.18
C VAL A 248 -5.68 12.79 -17.05
N ALA A 249 -6.80 13.15 -17.68
CA ALA A 249 -7.51 12.28 -18.61
C ALA A 249 -6.64 11.95 -19.85
N GLU A 250 -5.98 12.95 -20.45
CA GLU A 250 -5.08 12.76 -21.59
C GLU A 250 -3.87 11.87 -21.23
N LEU A 251 -3.27 12.04 -20.05
CA LEU A 251 -2.18 11.16 -19.59
C LEU A 251 -2.65 9.71 -19.43
N LEU A 252 -3.90 9.50 -19.01
CA LEU A 252 -4.50 8.19 -18.79
C LEU A 252 -5.17 7.59 -20.04
N GLU A 253 -4.99 8.19 -21.21
CA GLU A 253 -5.44 7.60 -22.48
C GLU A 253 -4.76 6.25 -22.72
N ARG A 254 -5.54 5.27 -23.18
CA ARG A 254 -5.02 3.92 -23.44
C ARG A 254 -4.04 3.93 -24.61
N ASP A 255 -4.37 4.66 -25.67
CA ASP A 255 -3.52 4.84 -26.85
C ASP A 255 -2.38 5.83 -26.54
N PRO A 256 -1.10 5.40 -26.58
CA PRO A 256 0.05 6.28 -26.35
C PRO A 256 0.10 7.50 -27.28
N ASP A 257 -0.40 7.39 -28.53
CA ASP A 257 -0.41 8.49 -29.49
C ASP A 257 -1.37 9.63 -29.09
N ARG A 258 -2.34 9.34 -28.21
CA ARG A 258 -3.30 10.32 -27.67
C ARG A 258 -2.84 10.99 -26.37
N ARG A 259 -1.69 10.58 -25.84
CA ARG A 259 -1.08 11.18 -24.63
C ARG A 259 -0.25 12.41 -25.00
N PRO A 260 0.13 13.26 -24.03
CA PRO A 260 1.25 14.19 -24.21
C PRO A 260 2.51 13.42 -24.66
N GLN A 261 3.28 14.01 -25.56
CA GLN A 261 4.40 13.32 -26.20
C GLN A 261 5.73 13.51 -25.44
N SER A 262 5.78 14.36 -24.41
CA SER A 262 6.98 14.53 -23.59
C SER A 262 6.67 15.00 -22.17
N ALA A 263 7.55 14.67 -21.22
CA ALA A 263 7.47 15.17 -19.85
C ALA A 263 7.56 16.70 -19.78
N GLN A 264 8.30 17.33 -20.70
CA GLN A 264 8.41 18.78 -20.83
C GLN A 264 7.05 19.42 -21.17
N GLN A 265 6.29 18.83 -22.10
CA GLN A 265 4.94 19.32 -22.47
C GLN A 265 3.99 19.28 -21.26
N VAL A 266 4.05 18.20 -20.47
CA VAL A 266 3.26 18.05 -19.24
C VAL A 266 3.65 19.11 -18.21
N GLN A 267 4.96 19.29 -18.00
CA GLN A 267 5.49 20.28 -17.05
C GLN A 267 5.04 21.71 -17.38
N GLN A 268 5.09 22.10 -18.66
CA GLN A 268 4.63 23.42 -19.11
C GLN A 268 3.14 23.65 -18.79
N ARG A 269 2.30 22.64 -19.01
CA ARG A 269 0.87 22.70 -18.66
C ARG A 269 0.64 22.80 -17.16
N LEU A 270 1.37 22.03 -16.36
CA LEU A 270 1.34 22.10 -14.89
C LEU A 270 1.77 23.48 -14.36
N GLN A 271 2.78 24.10 -14.99
CA GLN A 271 3.24 25.43 -14.60
C GLN A 271 2.25 26.54 -14.99
N ALA A 272 1.62 26.42 -16.16
CA ALA A 272 0.55 27.34 -16.57
C ALA A 272 -0.63 27.30 -15.59
N LEU A 273 -1.01 26.10 -15.13
CA LEU A 273 -2.05 25.91 -14.11
C LEU A 273 -1.75 26.65 -12.79
N LEU A 274 -0.53 26.55 -12.27
CA LEU A 274 -0.12 27.27 -11.06
C LEU A 274 -0.20 28.78 -11.23
N THR A 275 0.21 29.29 -12.40
CA THR A 275 0.20 30.72 -12.72
C THR A 275 -1.24 31.25 -12.78
N SER A 276 -2.15 30.51 -13.43
CA SER A 276 -3.56 30.88 -13.52
C SER A 276 -4.28 30.82 -12.17
N CYS A 277 -3.97 29.83 -11.32
CA CYS A 277 -4.52 29.76 -9.97
C CYS A 277 -4.05 30.93 -9.09
N ALA A 278 -2.76 31.29 -9.17
CA ALA A 278 -2.21 32.44 -8.43
C ALA A 278 -2.80 33.79 -8.90
N ALA A 279 -3.10 33.93 -10.21
CA ALA A 279 -3.73 35.13 -10.75
C ALA A 279 -5.20 35.29 -10.32
N ALA A 280 -5.92 34.18 -10.11
CA ALA A 280 -7.30 34.19 -9.62
C ALA A 280 -7.39 34.53 -8.11
N GLU A 281 -6.32 34.36 -7.35
CA GLU A 281 -6.23 34.69 -5.92
C GLU A 281 -5.78 36.14 -5.62
N ALA A 282 -5.57 36.98 -6.65
CA ALA A 282 -5.24 38.40 -6.45
C ALA A 282 -6.50 39.23 -6.05
N PRO A 283 -6.45 40.05 -4.99
CA PRO A 283 -7.66 40.66 -4.42
C PRO A 283 -8.12 41.89 -5.21
N THR A 284 -9.36 41.84 -5.72
CA THR A 284 -10.11 43.05 -6.10
C THR A 284 -10.84 43.60 -4.87
N ALA A 285 -10.65 44.89 -4.63
CA ALA A 285 -10.93 45.58 -3.37
C ALA A 285 -12.37 46.09 -3.16
N ALA A 286 -12.68 46.37 -1.87
CA ALA A 286 -13.64 47.32 -1.27
C ALA A 286 -15.14 46.95 -1.31
N MET A 287 -15.98 47.01 -0.25
CA MET A 287 -16.12 47.83 1.00
C MET A 287 -17.32 47.24 1.82
N PRO A 288 -17.83 47.78 2.97
CA PRO A 288 -17.27 48.59 4.08
C PRO A 288 -17.56 48.00 5.51
N PRO A 289 -17.14 48.65 6.63
CA PRO A 289 -17.16 48.07 7.97
C PRO A 289 -18.37 48.49 8.85
N THR A 290 -18.72 47.68 9.84
CA THR A 290 -19.68 48.00 10.92
C THR A 290 -19.24 47.35 12.26
N PRO A 291 -19.70 47.84 13.43
CA PRO A 291 -18.86 48.31 14.53
C PRO A 291 -18.76 47.31 15.71
N PRO A 292 -17.93 47.59 16.74
CA PRO A 292 -17.59 46.61 17.77
C PRO A 292 -18.63 46.59 18.89
N THR A 293 -19.00 45.42 19.43
CA THR A 293 -19.68 45.33 20.72
C THR A 293 -19.43 44.00 21.44
N ARG A 294 -18.80 44.15 22.61
CA ARG A 294 -18.88 43.39 23.89
C ARG A 294 -18.28 41.97 23.98
N LEU A 295 -17.22 41.95 24.79
CA LEU A 295 -16.90 40.88 25.75
C LEU A 295 -18.13 40.54 26.60
N MET A 296 -18.55 39.27 26.56
CA MET A 296 -19.23 38.60 27.65
C MET A 296 -18.49 37.31 27.95
N ASP A 297 -18.26 37.10 29.24
CA ASP A 297 -17.70 35.91 29.86
C ASP A 297 -18.45 34.65 29.46
N ASP A 298 -17.71 33.61 29.07
CA ASP A 298 -18.24 32.26 28.93
C ASP A 298 -17.91 31.45 30.19
N ALA A 299 -18.91 31.34 31.06
CA ALA A 299 -19.00 30.28 32.05
C ALA A 299 -19.83 29.14 31.46
N SER A 300 -19.20 28.16 30.83
CA SER A 300 -19.78 26.84 30.52
C SER A 300 -18.68 25.92 29.94
N GLN A 301 -18.62 24.61 30.11
CA GLN A 301 -19.31 23.61 30.89
C GLN A 301 -18.32 22.45 31.00
N ARG A 302 -18.31 21.80 32.16
CA ARG A 302 -17.51 20.60 32.45
C ARG A 302 -17.83 19.52 31.41
N ALA A 303 -16.80 18.94 30.78
CA ALA A 303 -16.96 17.79 29.90
C ALA A 303 -17.71 16.64 30.63
N PRO A 304 -18.71 16.01 29.99
CA PRO A 304 -19.43 14.90 30.60
C PRO A 304 -18.50 13.68 30.72
N ARG A 305 -18.67 12.97 31.84
CA ARG A 305 -17.97 11.72 32.17
C ARG A 305 -18.35 10.63 31.14
N PRO A 306 -17.41 9.80 30.66
CA PRO A 306 -17.72 8.77 29.66
C PRO A 306 -18.60 7.66 30.28
N PRO A 307 -19.54 7.08 29.50
CA PRO A 307 -20.46 6.06 29.97
C PRO A 307 -19.80 4.66 29.97
N SER A 308 -20.32 3.76 30.80
CA SER A 308 -19.78 2.41 31.01
C SER A 308 -20.14 1.43 29.88
N PRO A 309 -19.47 0.25 29.75
CA PRO A 309 -19.67 -0.71 28.66
C PRO A 309 -21.11 -1.21 28.45
N LYS A 310 -22.01 -1.02 29.43
CA LYS A 310 -23.45 -1.30 29.29
C LYS A 310 -24.19 -0.28 28.41
N SER A 311 -23.54 0.80 27.99
CA SER A 311 -24.15 1.90 27.22
C SER A 311 -23.96 1.81 25.71
N TRP A 312 -23.31 0.75 25.22
CA TRP A 312 -23.02 0.59 23.79
C TRP A 312 -24.16 0.02 22.97
N ASP A 313 -25.22 -0.36 23.67
CA ASP A 313 -26.55 -0.63 23.14
C ASP A 313 -27.41 0.61 23.43
N HIS A 314 -27.56 1.47 22.42
CA HIS A 314 -28.81 2.13 22.02
C HIS A 314 -28.59 3.48 21.27
N ALA A 315 -29.14 3.49 20.05
CA ALA A 315 -29.95 4.57 19.47
C ALA A 315 -29.29 5.85 18.93
N SER A 316 -27.96 6.05 18.97
CA SER A 316 -27.35 7.20 18.27
C SER A 316 -26.49 6.89 17.05
N THR A 317 -26.10 5.63 16.79
CA THR A 317 -25.32 5.30 15.56
C THR A 317 -25.48 3.89 14.95
N ASP A 318 -25.99 2.87 15.66
CA ASP A 318 -26.19 1.51 15.11
C ASP A 318 -27.16 0.69 15.99
N GLU A 319 -28.17 0.03 15.40
CA GLU A 319 -29.12 -0.86 16.10
C GLU A 319 -28.58 -2.29 16.25
N THR A 320 -27.40 -2.60 15.69
CA THR A 320 -26.82 -3.95 15.71
C THR A 320 -26.23 -4.31 17.07
N PRO A 321 -26.70 -5.40 17.72
CA PRO A 321 -26.11 -5.90 18.97
C PRO A 321 -24.64 -6.29 18.80
N PHE A 322 -23.80 -6.01 19.81
CA PHE A 322 -22.39 -6.39 19.80
C PHE A 322 -22.20 -7.87 20.21
N THR A 323 -22.70 -8.78 19.37
CA THR A 323 -22.63 -10.23 19.61
C THR A 323 -22.10 -10.97 18.37
N ALA A 324 -21.57 -12.19 18.58
CA ALA A 324 -21.07 -13.01 17.48
C ALA A 324 -22.16 -13.35 16.46
N ASP A 325 -23.38 -13.64 16.91
CA ASP A 325 -24.51 -13.92 16.02
C ASP A 325 -24.93 -12.71 15.16
N ALA A 326 -24.85 -11.49 15.70
CA ALA A 326 -25.23 -10.29 14.96
C ALA A 326 -24.13 -9.80 14.02
N LEU A 327 -22.86 -10.02 14.35
CA LEU A 327 -21.72 -9.46 13.61
C LEU A 327 -21.01 -10.45 12.71
N MET A 328 -21.11 -11.75 12.97
CA MET A 328 -20.36 -12.77 12.27
C MET A 328 -21.32 -13.79 11.64
N PRO A 329 -21.07 -14.24 10.40
CA PRO A 329 -21.92 -15.26 9.79
C PRO A 329 -21.63 -16.64 10.39
N ARG A 330 -22.62 -17.55 10.38
CA ARG A 330 -22.41 -18.95 10.80
C ARG A 330 -21.46 -19.71 9.86
N ARG A 331 -21.47 -19.35 8.58
CA ARG A 331 -20.58 -19.90 7.55
C ARG A 331 -20.20 -18.83 6.53
N PHE A 332 -19.04 -18.96 5.92
CA PHE A 332 -18.67 -18.16 4.76
C PHE A 332 -17.93 -19.01 3.73
N THR A 333 -18.02 -18.62 2.47
CA THR A 333 -17.26 -19.25 1.37
C THR A 333 -16.20 -18.27 0.91
N ASN A 334 -14.93 -18.70 0.92
CA ASN A 334 -13.80 -17.89 0.49
C ASN A 334 -13.78 -17.68 -1.03
N ASP A 335 -12.85 -16.86 -1.51
CA ASP A 335 -12.76 -16.48 -2.93
C ASP A 335 -12.34 -17.65 -3.86
N LEU A 336 -12.02 -18.82 -3.29
CA LEU A 336 -11.68 -20.05 -4.00
C LEU A 336 -12.82 -21.08 -3.96
N GLY A 337 -14.00 -20.72 -3.45
CA GLY A 337 -15.16 -21.62 -3.36
C GLY A 337 -15.12 -22.59 -2.18
N ILE A 338 -14.21 -22.39 -1.21
CA ILE A 338 -14.06 -23.26 -0.04
C ILE A 338 -14.93 -22.72 1.10
N GLU A 339 -15.75 -23.59 1.69
CA GLU A 339 -16.64 -23.25 2.79
C GLU A 339 -15.92 -23.34 4.14
N PHE A 340 -16.20 -22.40 5.03
CA PHE A 340 -15.73 -22.37 6.40
C PHE A 340 -16.93 -22.24 7.34
N ALA A 341 -17.00 -23.06 8.37
CA ALA A 341 -18.07 -23.03 9.36
C ALA A 341 -17.56 -22.56 10.72
N ARG A 342 -18.34 -21.72 11.41
CA ARG A 342 -18.02 -21.23 12.74
C ARG A 342 -18.12 -22.40 13.74
N ILE A 343 -17.05 -22.64 14.47
CA ILE A 343 -16.94 -23.75 15.44
C ILE A 343 -16.79 -23.27 16.89
N ALA A 344 -16.42 -22.01 17.10
CA ALA A 344 -16.37 -21.39 18.42
C ALA A 344 -16.61 -19.88 18.31
N GLU A 345 -17.20 -19.28 19.34
CA GLU A 345 -17.49 -17.85 19.41
C GLU A 345 -17.57 -17.36 20.86
N GLY A 346 -17.34 -16.07 21.07
CA GLY A 346 -17.47 -15.46 22.39
C GLY A 346 -16.92 -14.04 22.46
N THR A 347 -17.38 -13.29 23.45
CA THR A 347 -16.86 -11.96 23.77
C THR A 347 -15.72 -12.05 24.77
N ARG A 348 -14.65 -11.31 24.53
CA ARG A 348 -13.45 -11.24 25.37
C ARG A 348 -13.14 -9.79 25.72
N PRO A 349 -12.47 -9.52 26.85
CA PRO A 349 -11.87 -8.22 27.07
C PRO A 349 -10.86 -7.90 25.97
N SER A 350 -10.88 -6.68 25.44
CA SER A 350 -9.96 -6.25 24.36
C SER A 350 -8.48 -6.40 24.74
N HIS A 351 -8.16 -6.36 26.04
CA HIS A 351 -6.80 -6.52 26.51
C HIS A 351 -6.23 -7.94 26.31
N GLU A 352 -7.09 -8.94 26.14
CA GLU A 352 -6.67 -10.32 25.86
C GLU A 352 -6.31 -10.53 24.37
N ALA A 353 -6.62 -9.56 23.51
CA ALA A 353 -6.42 -9.64 22.07
C ALA A 353 -5.00 -9.28 21.60
N GLY A 354 -4.13 -8.69 22.43
CA GLY A 354 -2.80 -8.22 22.03
C GLY A 354 -1.87 -7.91 23.22
N PRO A 355 -0.63 -7.45 22.98
CA PRO A 355 0.33 -7.11 24.06
C PRO A 355 -0.23 -6.00 24.99
N SER A 356 0.19 -6.04 26.26
CA SER A 356 -0.34 -5.23 27.38
C SER A 356 -0.45 -3.73 27.10
N ASP A 357 0.51 -3.16 26.37
CA ASP A 357 0.62 -1.71 26.20
C ASP A 357 -0.45 -1.14 25.25
N LEU A 358 -1.05 -2.02 24.45
CA LEU A 358 -1.97 -1.69 23.37
C LEU A 358 -3.42 -2.07 23.70
N ALA A 359 -3.54 -3.17 24.43
CA ALA A 359 -4.67 -3.48 25.28
C ALA A 359 -5.10 -2.27 26.13
N GLU A 360 -4.13 -1.59 26.75
CA GLU A 360 -4.36 -0.33 27.46
C GLU A 360 -4.77 0.82 26.53
N ASP A 361 -4.20 0.90 25.32
CA ASP A 361 -4.52 1.98 24.38
C ASP A 361 -5.92 1.84 23.76
N PHE A 362 -6.38 0.61 23.53
CA PHE A 362 -7.76 0.32 23.13
C PHE A 362 -8.72 0.55 24.30
N ALA A 363 -8.35 0.17 25.52
CA ALA A 363 -9.13 0.53 26.70
C ALA A 363 -9.21 2.05 26.92
N ARG A 364 -8.12 2.80 26.63
CA ARG A 364 -8.10 4.28 26.65
C ARG A 364 -8.97 4.94 25.58
N ARG A 365 -9.25 4.23 24.48
CA ARG A 365 -10.12 4.66 23.37
C ARG A 365 -11.55 4.12 23.49
N ASP A 366 -11.95 3.75 24.71
CA ASP A 366 -13.24 3.13 25.01
C ASP A 366 -13.52 1.91 24.10
N CYS A 367 -12.54 1.02 23.93
CA CYS A 367 -12.69 -0.30 23.30
C CYS A 367 -12.48 -1.39 24.38
N ALA A 368 -13.51 -1.65 25.20
CA ALA A 368 -13.41 -2.57 26.34
C ALA A 368 -13.50 -4.06 25.97
N GLU A 369 -14.25 -4.40 24.93
CA GLU A 369 -14.55 -5.78 24.54
C GLU A 369 -14.32 -6.03 23.04
N VAL A 370 -13.97 -7.27 22.72
CA VAL A 370 -13.79 -7.81 21.38
C VAL A 370 -14.65 -9.05 21.21
N VAL A 371 -15.36 -9.15 20.08
CA VAL A 371 -16.08 -10.38 19.71
C VAL A 371 -15.14 -11.27 18.91
N VAL A 372 -14.99 -12.52 19.32
CA VAL A 372 -14.11 -13.50 18.68
C VAL A 372 -14.92 -14.64 18.08
N GLY A 373 -14.59 -15.04 16.86
CA GLY A 373 -15.13 -16.23 16.20
C GLY A 373 -14.02 -17.07 15.59
N VAL A 374 -14.12 -18.38 15.67
CA VAL A 374 -13.18 -19.32 15.03
C VAL A 374 -13.95 -20.17 14.04
N TYR A 375 -13.40 -20.28 12.84
CA TYR A 375 -13.95 -21.05 11.75
C TYR A 375 -13.01 -22.18 11.35
N ALA A 376 -13.57 -23.32 10.95
CA ALA A 376 -12.83 -24.42 10.35
C ALA A 376 -13.29 -24.66 8.91
N GLU A 377 -12.34 -24.93 8.03
CA GLU A 377 -12.57 -25.38 6.66
C GLU A 377 -13.48 -26.62 6.65
N GLN A 378 -14.57 -26.55 5.87
CA GLN A 378 -15.47 -27.65 5.56
C GLN A 378 -15.01 -28.27 4.23
N PRO A 379 -15.14 -29.59 4.06
CA PRO A 379 -14.17 -30.44 3.38
C PRO A 379 -13.60 -29.77 2.13
N GLY A 380 -12.33 -29.39 2.21
CA GLY A 380 -11.64 -28.67 1.15
C GLY A 380 -10.29 -29.30 0.85
N PRO A 381 -9.54 -28.74 -0.12
CA PRO A 381 -8.36 -29.38 -0.69
C PRO A 381 -7.19 -29.52 0.28
N HIS A 382 -7.21 -28.81 1.42
CA HIS A 382 -6.09 -28.79 2.38
C HIS A 382 -6.46 -29.16 3.80
N ALA A 383 -7.75 -29.24 4.15
CA ALA A 383 -8.21 -29.64 5.47
C ALA A 383 -8.55 -31.14 5.56
N THR A 384 -8.05 -31.81 6.60
CA THR A 384 -8.51 -33.15 7.00
C THR A 384 -9.14 -33.10 8.39
N PRO A 385 -9.94 -34.11 8.80
CA PRO A 385 -10.50 -34.17 10.15
C PRO A 385 -9.44 -34.09 11.27
N GLU A 386 -8.25 -34.62 11.02
CA GLU A 386 -7.11 -34.61 11.94
C GLU A 386 -6.33 -33.30 11.89
N ASN A 387 -6.51 -32.51 10.83
CA ASN A 387 -5.72 -31.31 10.56
C ASN A 387 -6.50 -30.29 9.71
N PRO A 388 -7.41 -29.54 10.33
CA PRO A 388 -8.18 -28.52 9.63
C PRO A 388 -7.42 -27.20 9.49
N VAL A 389 -7.81 -26.42 8.48
CA VAL A 389 -7.42 -25.00 8.37
C VAL A 389 -8.38 -24.17 9.21
N TYR A 390 -7.82 -23.28 10.04
CA TYR A 390 -8.59 -22.42 10.92
C TYR A 390 -8.52 -20.95 10.50
N VAL A 391 -9.60 -20.23 10.75
CA VAL A 391 -9.64 -18.77 10.66
C VAL A 391 -10.16 -18.20 11.97
N SER A 392 -9.33 -17.43 12.67
CA SER A 392 -9.71 -16.68 13.86
C SER A 392 -10.07 -15.25 13.45
N VAL A 393 -11.28 -14.80 13.79
CA VAL A 393 -11.81 -13.47 13.49
C VAL A 393 -12.06 -12.74 14.79
N GLN A 394 -11.61 -11.50 14.88
CA GLN A 394 -11.76 -10.61 16.04
C GLN A 394 -12.40 -9.32 15.58
N VAL A 395 -13.55 -8.96 16.15
CA VAL A 395 -14.30 -7.73 15.82
C VAL A 395 -14.25 -6.80 17.02
N PHE A 396 -13.60 -5.65 16.81
CA PHE A 396 -13.51 -4.55 17.76
C PHE A 396 -14.61 -3.54 17.44
N ALA A 397 -15.35 -3.11 18.46
CA ALA A 397 -16.23 -1.95 18.36
C ALA A 397 -15.53 -0.72 18.96
N PHE A 398 -15.61 0.38 18.22
CA PHE A 398 -15.13 1.68 18.68
C PHE A 398 -16.31 2.63 18.90
N PRO A 399 -16.10 3.74 19.65
CA PRO A 399 -17.13 4.75 19.86
C PRO A 399 -17.66 5.36 18.56
N ASP A 400 -16.80 5.52 17.57
CA ASP A 400 -17.14 6.16 16.30
C ASP A 400 -16.29 5.61 15.12
N ALA A 401 -16.71 5.97 13.90
CA ALA A 401 -16.08 5.50 12.67
C ALA A 401 -14.69 6.10 12.41
N ALA A 402 -14.36 7.27 12.99
CA ALA A 402 -13.02 7.86 12.88
C ALA A 402 -12.04 7.12 13.79
N THR A 403 -12.43 6.81 15.03
CA THR A 403 -11.63 6.00 15.96
C THR A 403 -11.39 4.60 15.40
N ALA A 404 -12.40 3.97 14.80
CA ALA A 404 -12.24 2.69 14.09
C ALA A 404 -11.30 2.79 12.88
N ARG A 405 -11.29 3.94 12.18
CA ARG A 405 -10.40 4.19 11.04
C ARG A 405 -8.95 4.32 11.49
N ASP A 406 -8.71 5.04 12.57
CA ASP A 406 -7.37 5.20 13.15
C ASP A 406 -6.83 3.85 13.64
N ALA A 407 -7.67 3.05 14.31
CA ALA A 407 -7.30 1.71 14.75
C ALA A 407 -7.01 0.76 13.56
N HIS A 408 -7.81 0.83 12.50
CA HIS A 408 -7.58 0.07 11.27
C HIS A 408 -6.26 0.49 10.58
N GLY A 409 -6.00 1.79 10.50
CA GLY A 409 -4.77 2.35 9.94
C GLY A 409 -3.52 1.91 10.70
N TYR A 410 -3.61 1.79 12.03
CA TYR A 410 -2.53 1.23 12.85
C TYR A 410 -2.34 -0.27 12.57
N LEU A 411 -3.43 -1.05 12.54
CA LEU A 411 -3.35 -2.51 12.34
C LEU A 411 -2.75 -2.90 10.98
N GLY A 412 -3.11 -2.16 9.92
CA GLY A 412 -2.58 -2.29 8.56
C GLY A 412 -2.90 -3.64 7.88
N ASP A 413 -2.94 -3.65 6.55
CA ASP A 413 -3.11 -4.90 5.80
C ASP A 413 -1.74 -5.58 5.63
N GLY A 414 -1.50 -6.62 6.44
CA GLY A 414 -0.35 -7.52 6.30
C GLY A 414 1.00 -7.05 6.86
N GLY A 415 1.14 -5.89 7.52
CA GLY A 415 2.48 -5.35 7.89
C GLY A 415 2.70 -4.71 9.27
N GLY A 416 1.69 -4.39 10.07
CA GLY A 416 1.90 -3.86 11.43
C GLY A 416 2.54 -4.88 12.38
N SER A 417 3.46 -4.43 13.25
CA SER A 417 4.23 -5.15 14.29
C SER A 417 3.41 -5.80 15.41
N TRP A 418 2.10 -6.01 15.19
CA TRP A 418 1.14 -6.44 16.21
C TRP A 418 1.10 -7.97 16.29
N ARG A 419 1.46 -8.50 17.46
CA ARG A 419 1.19 -9.91 17.80
C ARG A 419 -0.19 -10.03 18.43
N LEU A 420 -1.23 -10.07 17.61
CA LEU A 420 -2.58 -10.38 18.09
C LEU A 420 -2.63 -11.81 18.63
N THR A 421 -3.40 -12.01 19.70
CA THR A 421 -3.69 -13.33 20.24
C THR A 421 -4.50 -14.10 19.19
N ILE A 422 -3.95 -15.20 18.71
CA ILE A 422 -4.69 -16.13 17.87
C ILE A 422 -5.53 -17.01 18.80
N TRP A 423 -6.82 -17.15 18.51
CA TRP A 423 -7.70 -18.02 19.27
C TRP A 423 -8.02 -19.28 18.46
N SER A 424 -8.05 -20.41 19.14
CA SER A 424 -8.45 -21.72 18.59
C SER A 424 -9.58 -22.32 19.41
N ALA A 425 -10.34 -23.21 18.77
CA ALA A 425 -11.20 -24.13 19.48
C ALA A 425 -10.31 -25.20 20.14
N ARG A 426 -10.32 -25.29 21.47
CA ARG A 426 -9.73 -26.43 22.19
C ARG A 426 -10.68 -27.62 22.13
N ASP A 427 -10.17 -28.84 22.30
CA ASP A 427 -10.94 -30.10 22.38
C ASP A 427 -12.22 -29.92 23.22
N GLY A 428 -13.37 -29.68 22.57
CA GLY A 428 -14.67 -29.48 23.24
C GLY A 428 -15.34 -28.10 23.13
N GLY A 429 -14.91 -27.21 22.23
CA GLY A 429 -15.72 -26.05 21.80
C GLY A 429 -15.47 -24.73 22.55
N GLY A 430 -14.46 -24.67 23.41
CA GLY A 430 -14.04 -23.43 24.08
C GLY A 430 -13.02 -22.62 23.28
N LEU A 431 -13.13 -21.28 23.30
CA LEU A 431 -12.11 -20.34 22.81
C LEU A 431 -10.93 -20.26 23.78
N ALA A 432 -9.75 -20.73 23.37
CA ALA A 432 -8.50 -20.55 24.11
C ALA A 432 -7.41 -19.95 23.20
N PRO A 433 -6.42 -19.20 23.74
CA PRO A 433 -5.27 -18.77 22.97
C PRO A 433 -4.56 -19.98 22.36
N CYS A 434 -4.12 -19.86 21.10
CA CYS A 434 -3.38 -20.92 20.43
C CYS A 434 -2.05 -21.21 21.16
N PRO A 435 -1.63 -22.48 21.25
CA PRO A 435 -0.32 -22.86 21.77
C PRO A 435 0.84 -22.16 21.02
N ASP A 436 1.98 -21.98 21.69
CA ASP A 436 3.15 -21.27 21.13
C ASP A 436 3.75 -21.94 19.88
N GLU A 437 3.55 -23.25 19.70
CA GLU A 437 4.00 -24.00 18.52
C GLU A 437 3.26 -23.53 17.24
N VAL A 438 1.96 -23.21 17.37
CA VAL A 438 1.12 -22.68 16.28
C VAL A 438 1.44 -21.20 15.99
N ARG A 439 1.98 -20.45 16.97
CA ARG A 439 2.41 -19.05 16.73
C ARG A 439 3.58 -18.93 15.75
N ARG A 440 4.29 -20.03 15.46
CA ARG A 440 5.46 -20.08 14.58
C ARG A 440 5.15 -20.56 13.15
N SER A 441 3.90 -20.92 12.83
CA SER A 441 3.50 -21.41 11.50
C SER A 441 3.15 -20.29 10.52
N TYR A 442 3.08 -20.65 9.23
CA TYR A 442 2.69 -19.76 8.15
C TYR A 442 1.26 -19.26 8.36
N ARG A 443 1.08 -17.94 8.35
CA ARG A 443 -0.21 -17.30 8.67
C ARG A 443 -0.47 -16.12 7.77
N TRP A 444 -1.73 -15.95 7.37
CA TRP A 444 -2.17 -14.75 6.67
C TRP A 444 -3.06 -13.89 7.56
N ARG A 445 -2.85 -12.58 7.51
CA ARG A 445 -3.63 -11.60 8.26
C ARG A 445 -4.33 -10.66 7.31
N TRP A 446 -5.59 -10.37 7.60
CA TRP A 446 -6.36 -9.35 6.90
C TRP A 446 -7.14 -8.51 7.90
N SER A 447 -7.26 -7.21 7.66
CA SER A 447 -8.10 -6.32 8.46
C SER A 447 -9.14 -5.65 7.57
N TRP A 448 -10.35 -5.46 8.09
CA TRP A 448 -11.45 -4.84 7.38
C TRP A 448 -12.24 -3.96 8.33
N ARG A 449 -12.56 -2.75 7.89
CA ARG A 449 -13.39 -1.84 8.68
C ARG A 449 -14.71 -1.60 7.99
N GLN A 450 -15.79 -1.65 8.77
CA GLN A 450 -17.13 -1.25 8.35
C GLN A 450 -17.77 -0.43 9.46
N TYR A 451 -18.08 0.84 9.18
CA TYR A 451 -18.55 1.82 10.18
C TYR A 451 -17.61 1.91 11.40
N ARG A 452 -18.14 1.70 12.62
CA ARG A 452 -17.41 1.69 13.89
C ARG A 452 -16.77 0.33 14.22
N TYR A 453 -16.98 -0.68 13.38
CA TYR A 453 -16.45 -2.02 13.60
C TYR A 453 -15.18 -2.24 12.79
N LEU A 454 -14.19 -2.83 13.44
CA LEU A 454 -12.96 -3.30 12.84
C LEU A 454 -12.84 -4.79 13.04
N ALA A 455 -12.83 -5.53 11.94
CA ALA A 455 -12.64 -6.96 11.92
C ALA A 455 -11.19 -7.28 11.53
N VAL A 456 -10.55 -8.16 12.29
CA VAL A 456 -9.24 -8.71 11.97
C VAL A 456 -9.36 -10.22 11.87
N ALA A 457 -8.95 -10.77 10.75
CA ALA A 457 -8.96 -12.21 10.50
C ALA A 457 -7.54 -12.75 10.35
N LEU A 458 -7.29 -13.89 10.98
CA LEU A 458 -6.03 -14.62 11.01
C LEU A 458 -6.29 -16.04 10.56
N ALA A 459 -5.81 -16.40 9.35
CA ALA A 459 -5.89 -17.75 8.82
C ALA A 459 -4.58 -18.50 9.06
N TYR A 460 -4.68 -19.73 9.56
CA TYR A 460 -3.53 -20.55 9.93
C TYR A 460 -3.84 -22.05 9.85
N ARG A 461 -2.78 -22.86 9.83
CA ARG A 461 -2.81 -24.31 9.96
C ARG A 461 -1.81 -24.74 11.05
N ALA A 462 -2.15 -25.75 11.82
CA ALA A 462 -1.48 -26.03 13.09
C ALA A 462 -0.21 -26.89 12.99
N ASP A 463 -0.01 -27.65 11.91
CA ASP A 463 0.94 -28.79 11.89
C ASP A 463 1.96 -28.81 10.73
N LEU A 464 1.95 -27.85 9.81
CA LEU A 464 2.89 -27.81 8.69
C LEU A 464 4.10 -26.89 8.92
N PRO A 465 5.32 -27.29 8.51
CA PRO A 465 6.40 -26.34 8.25
C PRO A 465 6.00 -25.43 7.08
N ASN A 466 6.41 -24.14 7.12
CA ASN A 466 6.11 -23.08 6.14
C ASN A 466 6.21 -23.52 4.66
N ASP A 467 5.18 -24.15 4.11
CA ASP A 467 5.05 -24.37 2.67
C ASP A 467 4.23 -23.20 2.09
N SER A 468 4.88 -22.40 1.25
CA SER A 468 4.26 -21.29 0.52
C SER A 468 3.14 -21.74 -0.41
N SER A 469 2.99 -23.04 -0.68
CA SER A 469 1.91 -23.56 -1.51
C SER A 469 0.52 -23.23 -0.97
N ILE A 470 0.30 -23.12 0.34
CA ILE A 470 -1.05 -22.82 0.91
C ILE A 470 -1.36 -21.32 1.03
N GLU A 471 -0.42 -20.44 0.65
CA GLU A 471 -0.55 -18.99 0.80
C GLU A 471 -1.82 -18.40 0.16
N PRO A 472 -2.15 -18.71 -1.12
CA PRO A 472 -3.37 -18.21 -1.74
C PRO A 472 -4.65 -18.58 -0.98
N TRP A 473 -4.67 -19.76 -0.36
CA TRP A 473 -5.82 -20.28 0.38
C TRP A 473 -6.01 -19.57 1.71
N LEU A 474 -4.94 -19.43 2.51
CA LEU A 474 -5.00 -18.69 3.77
C LEU A 474 -5.31 -17.22 3.52
N ALA A 475 -4.76 -16.63 2.46
CA ALA A 475 -5.03 -15.25 2.09
C ALA A 475 -6.50 -15.03 1.73
N ALA A 476 -7.07 -15.89 0.87
CA ALA A 476 -8.48 -15.83 0.51
C ALA A 476 -9.39 -16.07 1.74
N ALA A 477 -9.04 -17.01 2.61
CA ALA A 477 -9.82 -17.33 3.81
C ALA A 477 -9.87 -16.17 4.81
N ALA A 478 -8.70 -15.59 5.17
CA ALA A 478 -8.64 -14.45 6.09
C ALA A 478 -9.38 -13.23 5.51
N ARG A 479 -9.12 -12.91 4.24
CA ARG A 479 -9.76 -11.77 3.57
C ARG A 479 -11.27 -11.90 3.56
N ARG A 480 -11.79 -13.04 3.12
CA ARG A 480 -13.24 -13.26 3.07
C ARG A 480 -13.88 -13.25 4.45
N ALA A 481 -13.26 -13.87 5.45
CA ALA A 481 -13.78 -13.90 6.81
C ALA A 481 -13.98 -12.47 7.35
N ALA A 482 -12.96 -11.62 7.22
CA ALA A 482 -13.03 -10.23 7.65
C ALA A 482 -14.12 -9.45 6.89
N TYR A 483 -14.19 -9.58 5.56
CA TYR A 483 -15.24 -8.94 4.75
C TYR A 483 -16.65 -9.40 5.09
N SER A 484 -16.80 -10.65 5.52
CA SER A 484 -18.10 -11.23 5.80
C SER A 484 -18.63 -10.82 7.17
N THR A 485 -17.83 -10.14 7.99
CA THR A 485 -18.25 -9.60 9.29
C THR A 485 -18.88 -8.22 9.15
N GLY A 486 -19.63 -7.81 10.18
CA GLY A 486 -20.22 -6.49 10.30
C GLY A 486 -21.74 -6.51 10.41
N PRO A 487 -22.35 -5.33 10.53
CA PRO A 487 -23.74 -5.18 10.93
C PRO A 487 -24.76 -5.75 9.93
N LYS A 488 -24.36 -5.96 8.69
CA LYS A 488 -25.17 -6.63 7.66
C LYS A 488 -25.59 -8.07 8.00
N ASN A 489 -24.93 -8.70 8.97
CA ASN A 489 -25.31 -10.03 9.47
C ASN A 489 -26.42 -9.99 10.52
N HIS A 490 -26.80 -8.79 10.98
CA HIS A 490 -27.91 -8.62 11.87
C HIS A 490 -29.22 -8.77 11.08
N HIS A 491 -29.93 -9.86 11.35
CA HIS A 491 -31.22 -10.16 10.71
C HIS A 491 -32.40 -9.56 11.48
N GLY A 492 -32.27 -8.31 11.97
CA GLY A 492 -33.30 -7.63 12.77
C GLY A 492 -34.71 -7.82 12.20
N ALA A 493 -35.64 -8.23 13.07
CA ALA A 493 -37.07 -8.36 12.77
C ALA A 493 -37.77 -7.01 12.91
#